data_AF-A0A7G1KD90-F1
#
_entry.id   AF-A0A7G1KD90-F1
#
_cell.length_a   1.000
_cell.length_b   1.000
_cell.length_c   1.000
_cell.angle_alpha   90.00
_cell.angle_beta   90.00
_cell.angle_gamma   90.00
#
_symmetry.space_group_name_H-M   'P 1'
#
loop_
_entity.id
_entity.type
_entity.pdbx_description
1 polymer ?
#
loop_
_entity_poly.entity_id
_entity_poly.type
_entity_poly.pdbx_seq_one_letter_code
_entity_poly.pdbx_strand_id
1 'polypeptide(L)'
;MLPEHPVLHAARELAVLHTTLRTALAGESVDIDSARSGLVHEIDRWVSTHMPQPVGAAYLHTESVGMVVERFAQYYLDAQTSLDADTTEPYRHLLWQRLAQLAVAYTDLSFEISAGIRKLPNLSFHPSQDDSNEQEHGNEQPGTHD
;
A
#
# COMPACT_ATOMS: atom_id res chain seq x y z
N MET A 1 -23.10 13.21 -7.49
CA MET A 1 -21.88 13.16 -6.64
C MET A 1 -21.26 11.81 -6.93
N LEU A 2 -20.20 11.75 -7.74
CA LEU A 2 -19.50 10.49 -7.96
C LEU A 2 -18.89 10.08 -6.61
N PRO A 3 -18.99 8.81 -6.20
CA PRO A 3 -18.32 8.36 -4.98
C PRO A 3 -16.83 8.71 -5.09
N GLU A 4 -16.27 9.27 -4.02
CA GLU A 4 -14.85 9.59 -3.96
C GLU A 4 -14.08 8.28 -4.18
N HIS A 5 -13.23 8.23 -5.21
CA HIS A 5 -12.50 7.02 -5.53
C HIS A 5 -11.57 6.69 -4.36
N PRO A 6 -11.62 5.50 -3.75
CA PRO A 6 -10.91 5.20 -2.50
C PRO A 6 -9.40 5.42 -2.61
N VAL A 7 -8.81 5.14 -3.77
CA VAL A 7 -7.39 5.45 -4.03
C VAL A 7 -7.11 6.95 -4.05
N LEU A 8 -8.01 7.79 -4.56
CA LEU A 8 -7.84 9.25 -4.55
C LEU A 8 -7.98 9.82 -3.13
N HIS A 9 -8.94 9.28 -2.37
CA HIS A 9 -9.10 9.62 -0.96
C HIS A 9 -7.83 9.25 -0.16
N ALA A 10 -7.36 8.00 -0.28
CA ALA A 10 -6.16 7.54 0.39
C ALA A 10 -4.91 8.33 -0.04
N ALA A 11 -4.75 8.64 -1.34
CA ALA A 11 -3.63 9.48 -1.82
C ALA A 11 -3.65 10.88 -1.20
N ARG A 12 -4.84 11.47 -1.02
CA ARG A 12 -5.00 12.77 -0.36
C ARG A 12 -4.62 12.70 1.11
N GLU A 13 -5.08 11.68 1.83
CA GLU A 13 -4.73 11.47 3.24
C GLU A 13 -3.22 11.23 3.42
N LEU A 14 -2.59 10.49 2.51
CA LEU A 14 -1.13 10.31 2.50
C LEU A 14 -0.38 11.63 2.35
N ALA A 15 -0.84 12.52 1.46
CA ALA A 15 -0.24 13.85 1.30
C ALA A 15 -0.40 14.71 2.58
N VAL A 16 -1.52 14.58 3.30
CA VAL A 16 -1.71 15.26 4.58
C VAL A 16 -0.73 14.71 5.62
N LEU A 17 -0.66 13.38 5.76
CA LEU A 17 0.24 12.73 6.72
C LEU A 17 1.71 13.06 6.48
N HIS A 18 2.16 13.10 5.22
CA HIS A 18 3.51 13.54 4.88
C HIS A 18 3.77 15.01 5.25
N THR A 19 2.77 15.88 5.08
CA THR A 19 2.89 17.28 5.50
C THR A 19 3.05 17.38 7.02
N THR A 20 2.25 16.62 7.78
CA THR A 20 2.34 16.56 9.24
C THR A 20 3.67 15.98 9.71
N LEU A 21 4.17 14.92 9.06
CA LEU A 21 5.45 14.29 9.40
C LEU A 21 6.62 15.26 9.33
N ARG A 22 6.62 16.19 8.36
CA ARG A 22 7.69 17.19 8.22
C ARG A 22 7.83 18.14 9.42
N THR A 23 6.76 18.31 10.19
CA THR A 23 6.74 19.17 11.38
C THR A 23 6.64 18.39 12.69
N ALA A 24 6.50 17.07 12.61
CA ALA A 24 6.25 16.19 13.75
C ALA A 24 7.50 16.03 14.64
N LEU A 25 7.27 15.87 15.94
CA LEU A 25 8.32 15.46 16.88
C LEU A 25 8.55 13.95 16.79
N ALA A 26 9.72 13.46 17.25
CA ALA A 26 10.12 12.06 17.10
C ALA A 26 9.10 11.03 17.63
N GLY A 27 8.29 11.38 18.63
CA GLY A 27 7.23 10.51 19.17
C GLY A 27 5.95 10.45 18.33
N GLU A 28 5.66 11.49 17.55
CA GLU A 28 4.47 11.58 16.67
C GLU A 28 4.71 10.87 15.32
N SER A 29 5.98 10.69 14.92
CA SER A 29 6.37 10.01 13.68
C SER A 29 5.88 8.56 13.62
N VAL A 30 5.89 7.83 14.73
CA VAL A 30 5.52 6.40 14.77
C VAL A 30 4.03 6.20 14.48
N ASP A 31 3.18 7.07 15.02
CA ASP A 31 1.74 7.04 14.77
C ASP A 31 1.43 7.41 13.31
N ILE A 32 2.17 8.37 12.75
CA ILE A 32 2.04 8.78 11.35
C ILE A 32 2.50 7.66 10.39
N ASP A 33 3.61 6.98 10.69
CA ASP A 33 4.10 5.86 9.89
C ASP A 33 3.14 4.66 9.90
N SER A 34 2.49 4.44 11.04
CA SER A 34 1.44 3.42 11.16
C SER A 34 0.20 3.78 10.34
N ALA A 35 -0.24 5.05 10.39
CA ALA A 35 -1.36 5.54 9.59
C ALA A 35 -1.07 5.47 8.08
N ARG A 36 0.14 5.85 7.65
CA ARG A 36 0.61 5.72 6.25
C ARG A 36 0.55 4.27 5.77
N SER A 37 1.10 3.35 6.56
CA SER A 37 1.07 1.91 6.26
C SER A 37 -0.35 1.37 6.13
N GLY A 38 -1.29 1.87 6.95
CA GLY A 38 -2.71 1.54 6.86
C GLY A 38 -3.34 1.96 5.53
N LEU A 39 -3.08 3.18 5.08
CA LEU A 39 -3.60 3.71 3.80
C LEU A 39 -3.02 2.97 2.58
N VAL A 40 -1.72 2.63 2.62
CA VAL A 40 -1.09 1.78 1.60
C VAL A 40 -1.82 0.43 1.49
N HIS A 41 -2.09 -0.20 2.63
CA HIS A 41 -2.81 -1.48 2.66
C HIS A 41 -4.26 -1.37 2.18
N GLU A 42 -4.94 -0.26 2.46
CA GLU A 42 -6.31 0.00 1.97
C GLU A 42 -6.33 0.09 0.44
N ILE A 43 -5.38 0.82 -0.15
CA ILE A 43 -5.22 0.91 -1.61
C ILE A 43 -4.98 -0.49 -2.19
N ASP A 44 -4.05 -1.26 -1.62
CA ASP A 44 -3.71 -2.58 -2.12
C ASP A 44 -4.87 -3.57 -2.04
N ARG A 45 -5.67 -3.49 -0.96
CA ARG A 45 -6.90 -4.26 -0.81
C ARG A 45 -7.96 -3.87 -1.84
N TRP A 46 -8.15 -2.57 -2.06
CA TRP A 46 -9.08 -2.09 -3.08
C TRP A 46 -8.66 -2.57 -4.49
N VAL A 47 -7.39 -2.43 -4.82
CA VAL A 47 -6.86 -2.89 -6.12
C VAL A 47 -7.03 -4.40 -6.27
N SER A 48 -6.71 -5.18 -5.23
CA SER A 48 -6.86 -6.65 -5.26
C SER A 48 -8.31 -7.12 -5.41
N THR A 49 -9.29 -6.33 -4.97
CA THR A 49 -10.72 -6.66 -5.03
C THR A 49 -11.39 -6.17 -6.31
N HIS A 50 -10.87 -5.13 -6.95
CA HIS A 50 -11.50 -4.48 -8.12
C HIS A 50 -10.77 -4.75 -9.44
N MET A 51 -9.56 -5.30 -9.40
CA MET A 51 -8.79 -5.63 -10.61
C MET A 51 -8.95 -7.11 -10.98
N PRO A 52 -8.90 -7.43 -12.30
CA PRO A 52 -8.95 -8.81 -12.74
C PRO A 52 -7.81 -9.62 -12.12
N GLN A 53 -8.12 -10.86 -11.73
CA GLN A 53 -7.12 -11.75 -11.17
C GLN A 53 -6.01 -11.98 -12.22
N PRO A 54 -4.72 -11.83 -11.85
CA PRO A 54 -3.61 -11.98 -12.80
C PRO A 54 -3.65 -13.36 -13.46
N VAL A 55 -3.51 -13.39 -14.79
CA VAL A 55 -3.61 -14.64 -15.56
C VAL A 55 -2.24 -15.33 -15.58
N GLY A 56 -2.16 -16.58 -15.09
CA GLY A 56 -0.98 -17.44 -15.25
C GLY A 56 0.31 -16.92 -14.58
N ALA A 57 1.43 -16.95 -15.31
CA ALA A 57 2.78 -16.57 -14.86
C ALA A 57 3.04 -15.05 -14.95
N ALA A 58 2.06 -14.23 -14.58
CA ALA A 58 2.19 -12.78 -14.57
C ALA A 58 3.39 -12.33 -13.71
N TYR A 59 4.17 -11.38 -14.23
CA TYR A 59 5.38 -10.89 -13.56
C TYR A 59 5.02 -10.22 -12.22
N LEU A 60 5.67 -10.67 -11.14
CA LEU A 60 5.53 -10.09 -9.81
C LEU A 60 6.18 -8.71 -9.80
N HIS A 61 5.42 -7.69 -9.43
CA HIS A 61 6.02 -6.40 -9.11
C HIS A 61 6.67 -6.41 -7.74
N THR A 62 7.80 -5.70 -7.62
CA THR A 62 8.51 -5.50 -6.35
C THR A 62 7.79 -4.53 -5.42
N GLU A 63 6.93 -3.66 -5.96
CA GLU A 63 6.17 -2.65 -5.21
C GLU A 63 4.67 -2.86 -5.45
N SER A 64 3.86 -2.61 -4.42
CA SER A 64 2.40 -2.60 -4.55
C SER A 64 1.90 -1.25 -5.10
N VAL A 65 0.63 -1.16 -5.50
CA VAL A 65 0.08 0.13 -5.98
C VAL A 65 0.06 1.16 -4.86
N GLY A 66 -0.27 0.75 -3.63
CA GLY A 66 -0.22 1.60 -2.46
C GLY A 66 1.19 2.17 -2.24
N MET A 67 2.24 1.36 -2.39
CA MET A 67 3.63 1.81 -2.27
C MET A 67 4.03 2.83 -3.35
N VAL A 68 3.49 2.71 -4.56
CA VAL A 68 3.72 3.69 -5.64
C VAL A 68 3.01 5.00 -5.33
N VAL A 69 1.75 4.94 -4.85
CA VAL A 69 0.97 6.12 -4.46
C VAL A 69 1.60 6.86 -3.27
N GLU A 70 2.12 6.13 -2.29
CA GLU A 70 2.90 6.64 -1.17
C GLU A 70 4.08 7.49 -1.64
N ARG A 71 4.93 6.91 -2.50
CA ARG A 71 6.09 7.63 -3.06
C ARG A 71 5.67 8.84 -3.89
N PHE A 72 4.50 8.78 -4.52
CA PHE A 72 3.92 9.88 -5.25
C PHE A 72 3.60 11.07 -4.35
N ALA A 73 2.93 10.81 -3.22
CA ALA A 73 2.62 11.83 -2.23
C ALA A 73 3.90 12.46 -1.67
N GLN A 74 4.91 11.64 -1.38
CA GLN A 74 6.22 12.11 -0.93
C GLN A 74 6.91 13.02 -1.96
N TYR A 75 7.14 12.54 -3.20
CA TYR A 75 7.86 13.33 -4.21
C TYR A 75 7.10 14.58 -4.63
N TYR A 76 5.77 14.55 -4.62
CA TYR A 76 4.97 15.74 -4.86
C TYR A 76 5.28 16.82 -3.82
N LEU A 77 5.30 16.48 -2.54
CA LEU A 77 5.61 17.43 -1.47
C LEU A 77 7.06 17.90 -1.47
N ASP A 78 8.01 17.02 -1.77
CA ASP A 78 9.42 17.38 -1.90
C ASP A 78 9.61 18.37 -3.07
N ALA A 79 9.00 18.09 -4.23
CA ALA A 79 9.04 18.96 -5.40
C ALA A 79 8.36 20.32 -5.13
N GLN A 80 7.21 20.34 -4.47
CA GLN A 80 6.54 21.58 -4.06
C GLN A 80 7.41 22.40 -3.10
N THR A 81 7.97 21.76 -2.08
CA THR A 81 8.84 22.43 -1.09
C THR A 81 10.10 23.02 -1.73
N SER A 82 10.62 22.38 -2.78
CA SER A 82 11.79 22.89 -3.51
C SER A 82 11.54 24.20 -4.26
N LEU A 83 10.27 24.62 -4.44
CA LEU A 83 9.92 25.92 -5.02
C LEU A 83 10.06 27.06 -3.99
N ASP A 84 9.74 26.79 -2.73
CA ASP A 84 9.73 27.80 -1.65
C ASP A 84 11.04 27.83 -0.85
N ALA A 85 11.82 26.74 -0.88
CA ALA A 85 13.09 26.64 -0.19
C ALA A 85 14.25 27.18 -1.03
N ASP A 86 15.37 27.52 -0.37
CA ASP A 86 16.66 27.93 -0.96
C ASP A 86 17.39 26.73 -1.61
N THR A 87 16.65 25.97 -2.40
CA THR A 87 17.07 24.73 -3.04
C THR A 87 17.84 25.05 -4.31
N THR A 88 18.96 24.35 -4.52
CA THR A 88 19.75 24.51 -5.74
C THR A 88 18.97 24.03 -6.98
N GLU A 89 19.10 24.75 -8.10
CA GLU A 89 18.45 24.40 -9.38
C GLU A 89 18.63 22.92 -9.77
N PRO A 90 19.83 22.30 -9.66
CA PRO A 90 20.00 20.90 -10.03
C PRO A 90 19.20 19.94 -9.14
N TYR A 91 19.11 20.22 -7.84
CA TYR A 91 18.36 19.38 -6.91
C TYR A 91 16.85 19.52 -7.10
N ARG A 92 16.38 20.74 -7.35
CA ARG A 92 14.99 20.98 -7.75
C ARG A 92 14.65 20.22 -9.04
N HIS A 93 15.49 20.34 -10.07
CA HIS A 93 15.27 19.63 -11.34
C HIS A 93 15.19 18.12 -11.13
N LEU A 94 16.05 17.55 -10.28
CA LEU A 94 16.01 16.13 -9.93
C LEU A 94 14.66 15.71 -9.31
N LEU A 95 14.14 16.47 -8.35
CA LEU A 95 12.85 16.16 -7.69
C LEU A 95 11.69 16.17 -8.68
N TRP A 96 11.60 17.20 -9.53
CA TRP A 96 10.58 17.29 -10.57
C TRP A 96 10.72 16.19 -11.62
N GLN A 97 11.96 15.85 -12.01
CA GLN A 97 12.22 14.73 -12.92
C GLN A 97 11.78 13.39 -12.30
N ARG A 98 12.05 13.16 -11.01
CA ARG A 98 11.62 11.93 -10.30
C ARG A 98 10.11 11.82 -10.22
N LEU A 99 9.41 12.93 -9.94
CA LEU A 99 7.95 12.96 -9.94
C LEU A 99 7.37 12.62 -11.32
N ALA A 100 7.93 13.20 -12.40
CA ALA A 100 7.50 12.90 -13.76
C ALA A 100 7.76 11.43 -14.15
N GLN A 101 8.92 10.88 -13.82
CA GLN A 101 9.24 9.46 -14.06
C GLN A 101 8.28 8.54 -13.31
N LEU A 102 7.93 8.88 -12.07
CA LEU A 102 6.98 8.09 -11.28
C LEU A 102 5.57 8.13 -11.89
N ALA A 103 5.17 9.26 -12.47
CA ALA A 103 3.89 9.38 -13.16
C ALA A 103 3.78 8.55 -14.43
N VAL A 104 4.86 8.48 -15.21
CA VAL A 104 4.93 7.56 -16.35
C VAL A 104 4.84 6.12 -15.87
N ALA A 105 5.68 5.74 -14.90
CA ALA A 105 5.71 4.37 -14.37
C ALA A 105 4.36 3.93 -13.77
N TYR A 106 3.66 4.81 -13.07
CA TYR A 106 2.32 4.51 -12.55
C TYR A 106 1.28 4.36 -13.64
N THR A 107 1.34 5.19 -14.69
CA THR A 107 0.41 5.07 -15.83
C THR A 107 0.59 3.71 -16.51
N ASP A 108 1.84 3.34 -16.79
CA ASP A 108 2.17 2.03 -17.36
C ASP A 108 1.70 0.88 -16.46
N LEU A 109 1.99 0.98 -15.15
CA LEU A 109 1.57 0.01 -14.15
C LEU A 109 0.03 -0.14 -14.10
N SER A 110 -0.70 0.97 -14.10
CA SER A 110 -2.16 0.98 -14.06
C SER A 110 -2.76 0.28 -15.29
N PHE A 111 -2.15 0.48 -16.45
CA PHE A 111 -2.53 -0.18 -17.69
C PHE A 111 -2.23 -1.68 -17.64
N GLU A 112 -1.04 -2.07 -17.20
CA GLU A 112 -0.62 -3.47 -17.08
C GLU A 112 -1.47 -4.27 -16.08
N ILE A 113 -1.84 -3.66 -14.95
CA ILE A 113 -2.76 -4.26 -13.96
C ILE A 113 -4.16 -4.41 -14.55
N SER A 114 -4.68 -3.35 -15.19
CA SER A 114 -6.02 -3.38 -15.80
C SER A 114 -6.13 -4.42 -16.91
N ALA A 115 -5.02 -4.68 -17.61
CA ALA A 115 -4.91 -5.72 -18.63
C ALA A 115 -4.65 -7.13 -18.05
N GLY A 116 -4.46 -7.28 -16.73
CA GLY A 116 -4.16 -8.56 -16.08
C GLY A 116 -2.76 -9.13 -16.39
N ILE A 117 -1.87 -8.32 -16.96
CA ILE A 117 -0.51 -8.70 -17.39
C ILE A 117 0.43 -8.80 -16.18
N ARG A 118 0.09 -8.12 -15.08
CA ARG A 118 0.95 -7.95 -13.91
C ARG A 118 0.30 -8.44 -12.64
N LYS A 119 1.09 -9.10 -11.80
CA LYS A 119 0.67 -9.57 -10.49
C LYS A 119 1.24 -8.65 -9.42
N LEU A 120 0.35 -8.13 -8.59
CA LEU A 120 0.72 -7.38 -7.39
C LEU A 120 1.04 -8.35 -6.24
N PRO A 121 1.92 -7.96 -5.30
CA PRO A 121 2.14 -8.74 -4.10
C PRO A 121 0.84 -8.83 -3.29
N ASN A 122 0.43 -10.05 -2.94
CA ASN A 122 -0.71 -10.24 -2.05
C ASN A 122 -0.27 -9.98 -0.61
N LEU A 123 -0.58 -8.79 -0.09
CA LEU A 123 -0.30 -8.41 1.30
C LEU A 123 -1.48 -8.70 2.24
N SER A 124 -2.53 -9.36 1.74
CA SER A 124 -3.67 -9.79 2.56
C SER A 124 -3.26 -11.04 3.32
N PHE A 125 -2.68 -10.85 4.51
CA PHE A 125 -2.55 -11.93 5.47
C PHE A 125 -3.97 -12.35 5.90
N HIS A 126 -4.48 -13.44 5.34
CA HIS A 126 -5.64 -14.13 5.90
C HIS A 126 -5.09 -15.09 6.95
N PRO A 127 -5.25 -14.83 8.26
CA PRO A 127 -4.94 -15.86 9.25
C PRO A 127 -5.82 -17.06 8.92
N SER A 128 -5.20 -18.17 8.53
CA SER A 128 -5.88 -19.44 8.36
C SER A 128 -6.54 -19.78 9.70
N GLN A 129 -7.87 -19.80 9.74
CA GLN A 129 -8.62 -20.37 10.86
C GLN A 129 -8.46 -21.89 10.75
N ASP A 130 -7.36 -22.45 11.20
CA ASP A 130 -7.10 -23.90 11.10
C ASP A 130 -6.44 -24.48 12.36
N ASP A 131 -6.87 -24.00 13.53
CA ASP A 131 -6.43 -24.52 14.84
C ASP A 131 -7.61 -24.87 15.77
N SER A 132 -8.83 -25.07 15.24
CA SER A 132 -10.02 -25.35 16.05
C SER A 132 -10.45 -26.83 16.10
N ASN A 133 -9.64 -27.77 15.62
CA ASN A 133 -10.11 -29.15 15.51
C ASN A 133 -9.07 -30.22 15.88
N GLU A 134 -8.54 -30.18 17.10
CA GLU A 134 -7.82 -31.33 17.67
C GLU A 134 -7.75 -31.24 19.21
N GLN A 135 -8.87 -31.49 19.90
CA GLN A 135 -8.91 -32.08 21.27
C GLN A 135 -10.35 -32.29 21.79
N GLU A 136 -11.19 -32.96 21.00
CA GLU A 136 -12.34 -33.69 21.54
C GLU A 136 -12.34 -35.09 20.94
N HIS A 137 -11.59 -36.02 21.53
CA HIS A 137 -11.97 -37.44 21.59
C HIS A 137 -11.00 -38.22 22.47
N GLY A 138 -11.50 -38.66 23.62
CA GLY A 138 -10.81 -39.63 24.47
C GLY A 138 -11.27 -39.65 25.92
N ASN A 139 -12.55 -39.39 26.19
CA ASN A 139 -13.12 -39.57 27.53
C ASN A 139 -13.05 -41.06 27.90
N GLU A 140 -12.44 -41.34 29.03
CA GLU A 140 -12.10 -42.66 29.55
C GLU A 140 -13.34 -43.46 30.00
N GLN A 141 -13.30 -44.78 29.69
CA GLN A 141 -13.91 -45.93 30.37
C GLN A 141 -15.45 -46.14 30.29
N PRO A 142 -15.89 -47.43 30.19
CA PRO A 142 -16.04 -48.25 31.39
C PRO A 142 -15.41 -49.65 31.26
N GLY A 143 -14.91 -50.14 32.40
CA GLY A 143 -14.37 -51.49 32.56
C GLY A 143 -15.44 -52.58 32.41
N THR A 144 -14.99 -53.77 32.01
CA THR A 144 -15.77 -55.00 32.03
C THR A 144 -14.85 -56.17 32.33
N HIS A 145 -15.00 -56.80 33.49
CA HIS A 145 -14.81 -58.23 33.79
C HIS A 145 -15.05 -58.40 35.30
N ASP A 146 -16.19 -58.98 35.70
CA ASP A 146 -16.51 -60.41 35.87
C ASP A 146 -16.34 -60.82 37.34
#